data_AF-A0A2V7FT22-F1
#
_entry.id   AF-A0A2V7FT22-F1
#
_cell.length_a   1.000
_cell.length_b   1.000
_cell.length_c   1.000
_cell.angle_alpha   90.00
_cell.angle_beta   90.00
_cell.angle_gamma   90.00
#
_symmetry.space_group_name_H-M   'P 1'
#
loop_
_entity.id
_entity.type
_entity.pdbx_description
1 polymer ?
#
loop_
_entity_poly.entity_id
_entity_poly.type
_entity_poly.pdbx_seq_one_letter_code
_entity_poly.pdbx_strand_id
1 'polypeptide(L)'
;MVLRMLLSASLPLVVLVAAEPARAAGPAPARSESRSTAADEYRIGAEDVLEIHVWNNAALSRTVPVRPDGKISLPLVRDVQAAGLTAVGLGNVLAKRLADYMPAPEVSVIVREVHSFKVSVLGEV
;
A
#
# COMPACT_ATOMS: atom_id res chain seq x y z
N MET A 1 -29.51 64.67 -2.05
CA MET A 1 -29.64 65.87 -2.91
C MET A 1 -28.68 65.70 -4.08
N VAL A 2 -29.23 65.54 -5.30
CA VAL A 2 -28.65 66.02 -6.58
C VAL A 2 -27.42 65.19 -7.10
N LEU A 3 -27.32 64.67 -8.34
CA LEU A 3 -28.01 64.92 -9.61
C LEU A 3 -27.73 63.78 -10.62
N ARG A 4 -28.79 63.28 -11.25
CA ARG A 4 -29.00 63.00 -12.70
C ARG A 4 -27.78 62.90 -13.64
N MET A 5 -27.83 61.93 -14.56
CA MET A 5 -27.99 62.15 -16.01
C MET A 5 -27.90 60.79 -16.75
N LEU A 6 -28.99 60.35 -17.39
CA LEU A 6 -29.22 60.35 -18.86
C LEU A 6 -28.54 59.15 -19.55
N LEU A 7 -28.99 58.55 -20.65
CA LEU A 7 -30.22 58.51 -21.47
C LEU A 7 -29.78 57.72 -22.71
N SER A 8 -30.45 56.62 -23.08
CA SER A 8 -30.58 56.08 -24.46
C SER A 8 -31.45 54.82 -24.35
N ALA A 9 -32.67 54.74 -24.90
CA ALA A 9 -33.06 54.71 -26.33
C ALA A 9 -32.37 53.56 -27.08
N SER A 10 -32.99 52.70 -27.90
CA SER A 10 -34.35 52.49 -28.35
C SER A 10 -34.33 51.20 -29.21
N LEU A 11 -35.27 50.28 -28.96
CA LEU A 11 -35.93 49.32 -29.87
C LEU A 11 -35.17 48.21 -30.67
N PRO A 12 -35.90 47.13 -31.10
CA PRO A 12 -35.48 45.73 -31.05
C PRO A 12 -35.10 45.14 -32.41
N LEU A 13 -34.53 43.93 -32.40
CA LEU A 13 -34.53 43.07 -33.58
C LEU A 13 -34.64 41.59 -33.19
N VAL A 14 -35.85 41.05 -33.39
CA VAL A 14 -36.11 39.62 -33.60
C VAL A 14 -35.33 39.17 -34.82
N VAL A 15 -34.67 38.01 -34.79
CA VAL A 15 -34.51 37.13 -35.96
C VAL A 15 -34.04 35.73 -35.53
N LEU A 16 -34.87 34.77 -35.95
CA LEU A 16 -34.56 33.43 -36.48
C LEU A 16 -34.18 32.30 -35.52
N VAL A 17 -35.22 31.50 -35.22
CA VAL A 17 -35.17 30.06 -35.03
C VAL A 17 -34.31 29.39 -36.11
N ALA A 18 -33.27 28.68 -35.69
CA ALA A 18 -32.67 27.58 -36.43
C ALA A 18 -32.79 26.31 -35.57
N ALA A 19 -33.45 25.31 -36.12
CA ALA A 19 -33.65 24.01 -35.54
C ALA A 19 -32.45 23.08 -35.78
N GLU A 20 -32.30 22.10 -34.87
CA GLU A 20 -31.65 20.79 -35.00
C GLU A 20 -30.10 20.65 -34.94
N PRO A 21 -29.55 19.46 -34.58
CA PRO A 21 -30.16 18.26 -34.00
C PRO A 21 -29.48 17.78 -32.68
N ALA A 22 -30.17 16.86 -32.01
CA ALA A 22 -29.68 16.08 -30.89
C ALA A 22 -28.34 15.39 -31.22
N ARG A 23 -27.25 15.84 -30.57
CA ARG A 23 -26.00 15.09 -30.55
C ARG A 23 -26.01 14.22 -29.30
N ALA A 24 -26.29 12.94 -29.52
CA ALA A 24 -26.20 11.88 -28.53
C ALA A 24 -24.88 12.02 -27.75
N ALA A 25 -25.00 12.37 -26.47
CA ALA A 25 -23.91 12.28 -25.51
C ALA A 25 -23.67 10.78 -25.28
N GLY A 26 -22.78 10.20 -26.07
CA GLY A 26 -22.23 8.89 -25.79
C GLY A 26 -21.61 8.88 -24.39
N PRO A 27 -21.68 7.75 -23.66
CA PRO A 27 -21.13 7.66 -22.32
C PRO A 27 -19.65 8.05 -22.37
N ALA A 28 -19.29 9.01 -21.52
CA ALA A 28 -17.91 9.44 -21.32
C ALA A 28 -17.02 8.20 -21.13
N PRO A 29 -15.82 8.15 -21.76
CA PRO A 29 -14.91 7.06 -21.51
C PRO A 29 -14.67 7.02 -20.01
N ALA A 30 -15.02 5.88 -19.40
CA ALA A 30 -14.70 5.59 -18.01
C ALA A 30 -13.26 6.03 -17.80
N ARG A 31 -13.08 7.01 -16.91
CA ARG A 31 -11.77 7.35 -16.38
C ARG A 31 -11.28 6.05 -15.79
N SER A 32 -10.46 5.32 -16.56
CA SER A 32 -9.66 4.23 -16.05
C SER A 32 -8.91 4.86 -14.91
N GLU A 33 -9.40 4.58 -13.70
CA GLU A 33 -8.64 4.75 -12.50
C GLU A 33 -7.37 3.97 -12.78
N SER A 34 -6.31 4.71 -13.08
CA SER A 34 -4.96 4.26 -12.91
C SER A 34 -4.91 3.83 -11.45
N ARG A 35 -5.33 2.59 -11.17
CA ARG A 35 -4.84 1.81 -10.05
C ARG A 35 -3.37 1.76 -10.34
N SER A 36 -2.66 2.80 -9.92
CA SER A 36 -1.28 2.75 -9.57
C SER A 36 -1.21 1.53 -8.68
N THR A 37 -0.84 0.40 -9.26
CA THR A 37 -0.30 -0.74 -8.54
C THR A 37 1.00 -0.19 -7.97
N ALA A 38 0.89 0.65 -6.93
CA ALA A 38 1.88 0.65 -5.88
C ALA A 38 2.01 -0.83 -5.55
N ALA A 39 3.12 -1.43 -5.97
CA ALA A 39 3.37 -2.83 -5.71
C ALA A 39 3.09 -3.03 -4.22
N ASP A 40 2.05 -3.78 -3.90
CA ASP A 40 1.66 -3.99 -2.51
C ASP A 40 2.85 -4.68 -1.85
N GLU A 41 3.61 -3.91 -1.06
CA GLU A 41 4.86 -4.40 -0.49
C GLU A 41 4.51 -5.57 0.41
N TYR A 42 5.12 -6.73 0.13
CA TYR A 42 4.79 -7.96 0.83
C TYR A 42 4.90 -7.77 2.34
N ARG A 43 3.78 -8.03 3.02
CA ARG A 43 3.70 -8.05 4.47
C ARG A 43 3.76 -9.48 4.94
N ILE A 44 4.65 -9.71 5.89
CA ILE A 44 4.79 -10.98 6.56
C ILE A 44 3.46 -11.32 7.24
N GLY A 45 3.00 -12.54 7.07
CA GLY A 45 1.81 -13.08 7.71
C GLY A 45 2.14 -14.20 8.68
N ALA A 46 1.10 -14.71 9.34
CA ALA A 46 1.24 -15.90 10.19
C ALA A 46 1.55 -17.12 9.33
N GLU A 47 2.26 -18.09 9.91
CA GLU A 47 2.67 -19.34 9.26
C GLU A 47 3.75 -19.19 8.16
N ASP A 48 4.17 -17.97 7.81
CA ASP A 48 5.30 -17.76 6.89
C ASP A 48 6.61 -18.29 7.46
N VAL A 49 7.53 -18.69 6.58
CA VAL A 49 8.87 -19.15 6.98
C VAL A 49 9.89 -18.07 6.66
N LEU A 50 10.54 -17.54 7.69
CA LEU A 50 11.54 -16.48 7.57
C LEU A 50 12.93 -17.01 7.86
N GLU A 51 13.89 -16.65 7.03
CA GLU A 51 15.32 -16.84 7.28
C GLU A 51 15.91 -15.54 7.79
N ILE A 52 16.50 -15.60 8.98
CA ILE A 52 17.06 -14.45 9.66
C ILE A 52 18.58 -14.64 9.66
N HIS A 53 19.27 -13.70 9.04
CA HIS A 53 20.72 -13.64 8.98
C HIS A 53 21.21 -12.49 9.84
N VAL A 54 22.07 -12.80 10.81
CA VAL A 54 22.75 -11.79 11.64
C VAL A 54 24.22 -11.79 11.25
N TRP A 55 24.72 -10.64 10.81
CA TRP A 55 26.10 -10.50 10.35
C TRP A 55 27.09 -10.92 11.43
N ASN A 56 28.11 -11.70 11.03
CA ASN A 56 29.16 -12.22 11.90
C ASN A 56 28.64 -13.04 13.12
N ASN A 57 27.40 -13.53 13.08
CA ASN A 57 26.84 -14.37 14.14
C ASN A 57 25.94 -15.49 13.59
N ALA A 58 26.58 -16.62 13.25
CA ALA A 58 25.89 -17.81 12.74
C ALA A 58 24.96 -18.46 13.79
N ALA A 59 25.23 -18.30 15.09
CA ALA A 59 24.39 -18.88 16.14
C ALA A 59 23.01 -18.19 16.25
N LEU A 60 22.94 -16.91 15.87
CA LEU A 60 21.69 -16.16 15.77
C LEU A 60 21.02 -16.31 14.40
N SER A 61 21.80 -16.66 13.38
CA SER A 61 21.30 -16.84 12.02
C SER A 61 20.54 -18.16 11.89
N ARG A 62 19.23 -18.10 11.64
CA ARG A 62 18.36 -19.29 11.59
C ARG A 62 17.09 -19.04 10.80
N THR A 63 16.51 -20.14 10.33
CA THR A 63 15.18 -20.15 9.74
C THR A 63 14.14 -20.42 10.84
N VAL A 64 13.16 -19.54 10.96
CA VAL A 64 12.08 -19.63 11.95
C VAL A 64 10.72 -19.39 11.30
N PRO A 65 9.70 -20.18 11.65
CA PRO A 65 8.33 -19.90 11.23
C PRO A 65 7.73 -18.74 12.04
N VAL A 66 6.84 -17.98 11.40
CA VAL A 66 5.98 -17.00 12.07
C VAL A 66 4.87 -17.76 12.75
N ARG A 67 4.79 -17.61 14.07
CA ARG A 67 3.77 -18.29 14.89
C ARG A 67 2.36 -17.80 14.53
N PRO A 68 1.30 -18.55 14.90
CA PRO A 68 -0.09 -18.11 14.70
C PRO A 68 -0.42 -16.76 15.35
N ASP A 69 0.29 -16.39 16.42
CA ASP A 69 0.18 -15.09 17.07
C ASP A 69 0.91 -13.94 16.32
N GLY A 70 1.54 -14.23 15.18
CA GLY A 70 2.23 -13.27 14.32
C GLY A 70 3.65 -12.91 14.79
N LYS A 71 4.21 -13.65 15.76
CA LYS A 71 5.56 -13.41 16.29
C LYS A 71 6.55 -14.46 15.82
N ILE A 72 7.81 -14.07 15.82
CA ILE A 72 8.96 -14.98 15.68
C ILE A 72 9.70 -15.08 17.01
N SER A 73 10.33 -16.22 17.25
CA SER A 73 11.11 -16.44 18.47
C SER A 73 12.59 -16.63 18.11
N LEU A 74 13.45 -15.78 18.69
CA LEU A 74 14.88 -15.75 18.43
C LEU A 74 15.74 -15.74 19.70
N PRO A 75 17.01 -16.17 19.56
CA PRO A 75 18.14 -15.87 20.40
C PRO A 75 18.11 -14.50 21.05
N LEU A 76 18.22 -14.38 22.36
CA LEU A 76 18.44 -13.10 23.08
C LEU A 76 17.23 -12.15 23.08
N VAL A 77 16.59 -11.94 21.93
CA VAL A 77 15.48 -10.99 21.74
C VAL A 77 14.09 -11.62 21.95
N ARG A 78 14.02 -12.92 22.22
CA ARG A 78 12.79 -13.67 22.53
C ARG A 78 11.74 -13.48 21.42
N ASP A 79 10.52 -13.10 21.79
CA ASP A 79 9.39 -12.97 20.88
C ASP A 79 9.30 -11.57 20.29
N VAL A 80 9.32 -11.48 18.96
CA VAL A 80 9.26 -10.21 18.21
C VAL A 80 8.09 -10.26 17.23
N GLN A 81 7.29 -9.19 17.19
CA GLN A 81 6.17 -9.05 16.26
C GLN A 81 6.70 -8.98 14.82
N ALA A 82 6.29 -9.93 13.98
CA ALA A 82 6.68 -10.01 12.57
C ALA A 82 5.50 -9.76 11.64
N ALA A 83 4.31 -10.25 11.99
CA ALA A 83 3.13 -10.11 11.14
C ALA A 83 2.75 -8.64 10.95
N GLY A 84 2.41 -8.29 9.70
CA GLY A 84 2.08 -6.94 9.26
C GLY A 84 3.30 -6.05 8.94
N LEU A 85 4.50 -6.46 9.34
CA LEU A 85 5.75 -5.81 8.94
C LEU A 85 6.24 -6.36 7.61
N THR A 86 7.04 -5.56 6.92
CA THR A 86 7.79 -6.01 5.75
C THR A 86 9.14 -6.56 6.17
N ALA A 87 9.81 -7.33 5.33
CA ALA A 87 11.09 -7.95 5.66
C ALA A 87 12.13 -6.91 6.16
N VAL A 88 12.18 -5.75 5.49
CA VAL A 88 13.04 -4.62 5.88
C VAL A 88 12.61 -4.03 7.21
N GLY A 89 11.30 -3.85 7.43
CA GLY A 89 10.75 -3.36 8.69
C GLY A 89 11.11 -4.25 9.88
N LEU A 90 10.95 -5.57 9.72
CA LEU A 90 11.32 -6.54 10.75
C LEU A 90 12.83 -6.54 11.03
N GLY A 91 13.67 -6.48 9.99
CA GLY A 91 15.13 -6.39 10.16
C GLY A 91 15.55 -5.19 11.01
N ASN A 92 14.94 -4.02 10.77
CA ASN A 92 15.19 -2.83 11.58
C ASN A 92 14.77 -2.98 13.05
N VAL A 93 13.64 -3.64 13.31
CA VAL A 93 13.19 -3.92 14.68
C VAL A 93 14.15 -4.87 15.39
N LEU A 94 14.59 -5.92 14.69
CA LEU A 94 15.55 -6.89 15.22
C LEU A 94 16.91 -6.26 15.51
N ALA A 95 17.42 -5.43 14.60
CA ALA A 95 18.67 -4.69 14.80
C ALA A 95 18.60 -3.81 16.06
N LYS A 96 17.49 -3.08 16.27
CA LYS A 96 17.29 -2.27 17.48
C LYS A 96 17.28 -3.11 18.76
N ARG A 97 16.65 -4.28 18.75
CA ARG A 97 16.57 -5.16 19.93
C ARG A 97 17.88 -5.89 20.22
N LEU A 98 18.66 -6.19 19.18
CA LEU A 98 19.97 -6.82 19.31
C LEU A 98 21.06 -5.82 19.74
N ALA A 99 20.83 -4.51 19.57
CA ALA A 99 21.79 -3.48 19.94
C ALA A 99 22.10 -3.45 21.45
N ASP A 100 21.18 -3.92 22.30
CA ASP A 100 21.42 -4.09 23.74
C ASP A 100 22.40 -5.22 24.07
N TYR A 101 22.61 -6.17 23.15
CA TYR A 101 23.43 -7.36 23.37
C TYR A 101 24.75 -7.33 22.58
N MET A 102 24.81 -6.57 21.49
CA MET A 102 25.99 -6.44 20.65
C MET A 102 26.08 -5.08 19.96
N PRO A 103 27.31 -4.58 19.70
CA PRO A 103 27.49 -3.32 18.99
C PRO A 103 27.17 -3.47 17.50
N ALA A 104 26.36 -2.55 16.97
CA ALA A 104 26.02 -2.44 15.54
C ALA A 104 25.58 -3.76 14.87
N PRO A 105 24.50 -4.41 15.33
CA PRO A 105 23.98 -5.62 14.69
C PRO A 105 23.40 -5.29 13.31
N GLU A 106 23.89 -5.98 12.28
CA GLU A 106 23.29 -5.96 10.95
C GLU A 106 22.45 -7.22 10.76
N VAL A 107 21.16 -7.04 10.44
CA VAL A 107 20.18 -8.13 10.32
C VAL A 107 19.54 -8.07 8.95
N SER A 108 19.60 -9.19 8.23
CA SER A 108 18.85 -9.41 6.99
C SER A 108 17.75 -10.42 7.22
N VAL A 109 16.56 -10.13 6.68
CA VAL A 109 15.39 -10.99 6.77
C VAL A 109 14.99 -11.39 5.35
N ILE A 110 14.93 -12.69 5.09
CA ILE A 110 14.50 -13.25 3.82
C ILE A 110 13.24 -14.08 4.04
N VAL A 111 12.22 -13.86 3.23
CA VAL A 111 11.01 -14.70 3.22
C VAL A 111 11.34 -15.95 2.39
N ARG A 112 11.39 -17.11 3.03
CA ARG A 112 11.69 -18.39 2.37
C ARG A 112 10.44 -19.02 1.77
N GLU A 113 9.36 -19.02 2.55
CA GLU A 113 8.07 -19.58 2.16
C GLU A 113 6.95 -18.65 2.59
N VAL A 114 5.97 -18.50 1.70
CA VAL A 114 4.76 -17.71 1.90
C VAL A 114 3.61 -18.67 2.10
N HIS A 115 3.16 -18.84 3.34
CA HIS A 115 2.01 -19.70 3.68
C HIS A 115 0.77 -18.88 4.05
N SER A 116 0.95 -17.60 4.38
CA SER A 116 -0.14 -16.72 4.79
C SER A 116 -1.11 -16.34 3.66
N PHE A 117 -0.70 -16.42 2.40
CA PHE A 117 -1.56 -16.09 1.25
C PHE A 117 -2.24 -17.33 0.69
N LYS A 118 -3.45 -17.62 1.17
CA LYS A 118 -4.27 -18.74 0.67
C LYS A 118 -5.41 -18.20 -0.19
N VAL A 119 -5.37 -18.50 -1.48
CA VAL A 119 -6.50 -18.24 -2.40
C VAL A 119 -7.21 -19.56 -2.63
N SER A 120 -8.42 -19.69 -2.08
CA SER A 120 -9.29 -20.83 -2.36
C SER A 120 -10.15 -20.52 -3.58
N VAL A 121 -9.89 -21.20 -4.69
CA VAL A 121 -10.79 -21.18 -5.85
C VAL A 121 -11.85 -22.25 -5.63
N LEU A 122 -13.07 -21.84 -5.31
CA LEU A 122 -14.22 -22.72 -5.20
C LEU A 122 -15.02 -22.60 -6.51
N GLY A 123 -15.00 -23.63 -7.36
CA GLY A 123 -15.76 -23.63 -8.60
C GLY A 123 -15.66 -24.95 -9.35
N GLU A 124 -16.78 -25.37 -9.94
CA GLU A 124 -16.80 -26.38 -11.00
C GLU A 124 -16.09 -25.78 -12.23
N VAL A 125 -15.11 -26.51 -12.76
CA VAL A 125 -14.34 -26.13 -13.97
C VAL A 125 -15.04 -26.57 -15.24
#